data_AF-A0A2V8VJV6-F1
#
_entry.id   AF-A0A2V8VJV6-F1
#
_cell.length_a   1.000
_cell.length_b   1.000
_cell.length_c   1.000
_cell.angle_alpha   90.00
_cell.angle_beta   90.00
_cell.angle_gamma   90.00
#
_symmetry.space_group_name_H-M   'P 1'
#
loop_
_entity.id
_entity.type
_entity.pdbx_description
1 polymer ?
#
loop_
_entity_poly.entity_id
_entity_poly.type
_entity_poly.pdbx_seq_one_letter_code
_entity_poly.pdbx_strand_id
1 'polypeptide(L)'
;MVILITFLLLTFASLGSAAPASRDRVTSAPAVVSNEQVHDWLHLWQKRLHLEEWKVEVKIVRIWDLEQGTLGHIDWSVPHKTAVIKVLNPADYELPKDRVSRTGASASFSAAAEQVLA
;
A
#
# COMPACT_ATOMS: atom_id res chain seq x y z
N MET A 1 -18.51 31.01 16.82
CA MET A 1 -17.87 29.96 16.00
C MET A 1 -17.54 28.66 16.77
N VAL A 2 -18.11 28.42 17.97
CA VAL A 2 -17.96 27.14 18.69
C VAL A 2 -19.17 26.22 18.47
N ILE A 3 -20.33 26.78 18.14
CA ILE A 3 -21.61 26.06 17.95
C ILE A 3 -21.69 25.34 16.58
N LEU A 4 -20.87 25.74 15.60
CA LEU A 4 -20.83 25.09 14.27
C LEU A 4 -20.09 23.74 14.30
N ILE A 5 -19.12 23.59 15.21
CA ILE A 5 -18.28 22.38 15.35
C ILE A 5 -19.03 21.27 16.10
N THR A 6 -19.88 21.63 17.06
CA THR A 6 -20.75 20.67 17.77
C THR A 6 -21.80 20.06 16.84
N PHE A 7 -22.29 20.81 15.85
CA PHE A 7 -23.28 20.30 14.89
C PHE A 7 -22.66 19.30 13.90
N LEU A 8 -21.37 19.42 13.59
CA LEU A 8 -20.65 18.51 12.69
C LEU A 8 -20.31 17.16 13.36
N LEU A 9 -20.30 17.10 14.70
CA LEU A 9 -19.98 15.89 15.47
C LEU A 9 -21.22 15.08 15.90
N LEU A 10 -22.44 15.62 15.77
CA LEU A 10 -23.69 14.97 16.19
C LEU A 10 -24.46 14.25 15.07
N THR A 11 -23.98 14.30 13.82
CA THR A 11 -24.61 13.62 12.66
C THR A 11 -24.02 12.24 12.35
N PHE A 12 -23.04 11.76 13.13
CA PHE A 12 -22.50 10.39 13.00
C PHE A 12 -23.24 9.34 13.86
N ALA A 13 -24.27 9.74 14.59
CA ALA A 13 -25.14 8.80 15.29
C ALA A 13 -26.33 8.42 14.39
N SER A 14 -26.39 7.13 14.03
CA SER A 14 -27.44 6.43 13.25
C SER A 14 -27.25 6.54 11.72
N LEU A 15 -26.83 5.49 11.00
CA LEU A 15 -27.49 4.19 10.90
C LEU A 15 -26.44 3.08 10.71
N GLY A 16 -26.26 2.24 11.74
CA GLY A 16 -25.63 0.94 11.57
C GLY A 16 -26.59 0.01 10.83
N SER A 17 -26.52 -0.01 9.49
CA SER A 17 -27.08 -1.10 8.70
C SER A 17 -26.04 -2.22 8.64
N ALA A 18 -26.13 -3.16 9.58
CA ALA A 18 -25.40 -4.42 9.49
C ALA A 18 -26.04 -5.25 8.36
N ALA A 19 -25.58 -5.03 7.13
CA ALA A 19 -25.94 -5.90 6.01
C ALA A 19 -25.30 -7.29 6.24
N PRO A 20 -26.07 -8.39 6.13
CA PRO A 20 -25.50 -9.73 6.20
C PRO A 20 -24.60 -9.95 5.00
N ALA A 21 -23.30 -10.06 5.26
CA ALA A 21 -22.30 -10.42 4.26
C ALA A 21 -22.42 -11.91 3.92
N SER A 22 -23.46 -12.31 3.18
CA SER A 22 -23.34 -13.45 2.28
C SER A 22 -22.50 -13.01 1.10
N ARG A 23 -21.18 -12.95 1.31
CA ARG A 23 -20.24 -12.98 0.20
C ARG A 23 -20.30 -14.40 -0.35
N ASP A 24 -21.19 -14.62 -1.31
CA ASP A 24 -20.94 -15.63 -2.32
C ASP A 24 -19.57 -15.33 -2.89
N ARG A 25 -18.56 -16.12 -2.47
CA ARG A 25 -17.28 -16.21 -3.17
C ARG A 25 -17.58 -16.89 -4.50
N VAL A 26 -18.21 -16.15 -5.41
CA VAL A 26 -17.95 -16.36 -6.83
C VAL A 26 -16.44 -16.23 -6.93
N THR A 27 -15.78 -17.29 -7.37
CA THR A 27 -14.37 -17.30 -7.75
C THR A 27 -14.19 -16.23 -8.83
N SER A 28 -14.08 -14.98 -8.38
CA SER A 28 -13.89 -13.84 -9.24
C SER A 28 -12.47 -14.00 -9.74
N ALA A 29 -12.33 -14.23 -11.04
CA ALA A 29 -11.02 -14.22 -11.68
C ALA A 29 -10.23 -13.01 -11.14
N PRO A 30 -8.95 -13.18 -10.77
CA PRO A 30 -8.18 -12.10 -10.18
C PRO A 30 -8.28 -10.90 -11.12
N ALA A 31 -8.84 -9.80 -10.61
CA ALA A 31 -9.03 -8.59 -11.40
C ALA A 31 -7.66 -8.14 -11.88
N VAL A 32 -7.40 -8.29 -13.18
CA VAL A 32 -6.15 -7.85 -13.79
C VAL A 32 -6.24 -6.34 -13.91
N VAL A 33 -5.67 -5.65 -12.93
CA VAL A 33 -5.54 -4.20 -12.96
C VAL A 33 -4.31 -3.88 -13.79
N SER A 34 -4.51 -3.14 -14.86
CA SER A 34 -3.44 -2.70 -15.75
C SER A 34 -2.81 -1.40 -15.28
N ASN A 35 -1.59 -1.12 -15.76
CA ASN A 35 -0.84 0.04 -15.28
C ASN A 35 -1.50 1.35 -15.71
N GLU A 36 -2.08 1.39 -16.92
CA GLU A 36 -2.83 2.54 -17.43
C GLU A 36 -4.05 2.86 -16.57
N GLN A 37 -4.79 1.85 -16.12
CA GLN A 37 -5.96 2.06 -15.27
C GLN A 37 -5.57 2.66 -13.90
N VAL A 38 -4.42 2.25 -13.36
CA VAL A 38 -3.87 2.84 -12.14
C VAL A 38 -3.46 4.30 -12.35
N HIS A 39 -2.88 4.63 -13.51
CA HIS A 39 -2.53 6.02 -13.85
C HIS A 39 -3.78 6.89 -13.99
N ASP A 40 -4.85 6.39 -14.60
CA ASP A 40 -6.11 7.14 -14.70
C ASP A 40 -6.70 7.44 -13.32
N TRP A 41 -6.69 6.46 -12.42
CA TRP A 41 -7.09 6.66 -11.03
C TRP A 41 -6.19 7.66 -10.30
N LEU A 42 -4.88 7.58 -10.52
CA LEU A 42 -3.93 8.52 -9.94
C LEU A 42 -4.25 9.95 -10.38
N HIS A 43 -4.47 10.19 -11.67
CA HIS A 43 -4.81 11.50 -12.20
C HIS A 43 -6.13 12.02 -11.62
N LEU A 44 -7.15 11.16 -11.50
CA LEU A 44 -8.42 11.53 -10.86
C LEU A 44 -8.20 11.98 -9.41
N TRP A 45 -7.42 11.23 -8.64
CA TRP A 45 -7.16 11.54 -7.23
C TRP A 45 -6.24 12.74 -7.04
N GLN A 46 -5.23 12.91 -7.89
CA GLN A 46 -4.37 14.11 -7.86
C GLN A 46 -5.21 15.39 -8.01
N LYS A 47 -6.14 15.41 -8.97
CA LYS A 47 -7.04 16.55 -9.17
C LYS A 47 -7.99 16.77 -7.98
N ARG A 48 -8.52 15.70 -7.39
CA ARG A 48 -9.46 15.80 -6.26
C ARG A 48 -8.80 16.28 -4.98
N LEU A 49 -7.53 15.96 -4.80
CA LEU A 49 -6.76 16.30 -3.60
C LEU A 49 -5.91 17.57 -3.77
N HIS A 50 -6.02 18.25 -4.91
CA HIS A 50 -5.21 19.41 -5.26
C HIS A 50 -3.70 19.14 -5.19
N LEU A 51 -3.30 17.95 -5.65
CA LEU A 51 -1.91 17.47 -5.72
C LEU A 51 -1.33 17.60 -7.13
N GLU A 52 -1.86 18.51 -7.96
CA GLU A 52 -1.42 18.66 -9.36
C GLU A 52 0.03 19.15 -9.47
N GLU A 53 0.51 19.87 -8.46
CA GLU A 53 1.90 20.30 -8.35
C GLU A 53 2.84 19.22 -7.79
N TRP A 54 2.29 18.12 -7.28
CA TRP A 54 3.07 17.00 -6.76
C TRP A 54 3.39 16.00 -7.87
N LYS A 55 4.66 15.60 -7.95
CA LYS A 55 5.09 14.47 -8.77
C LYS A 55 4.77 13.17 -8.03
N VAL A 56 3.61 12.59 -8.32
CA VAL A 56 3.20 11.29 -7.76
C VAL A 56 3.41 10.19 -8.79
N GLU A 57 4.06 9.10 -8.39
CA GLU A 57 4.24 7.89 -9.21
C GLU A 57 3.61 6.69 -8.49
N VAL A 58 2.86 5.85 -9.21
CA VAL A 58 2.34 4.58 -8.69
C VAL A 58 2.95 3.43 -9.47
N LYS A 59 3.44 2.41 -8.77
CA LYS A 59 4.10 1.23 -9.35
C LYS A 59 3.50 -0.04 -8.77
N ILE A 60 3.08 -0.94 -9.65
CA ILE A 60 2.73 -2.31 -9.26
C ILE A 60 4.04 -3.10 -9.20
N VAL A 61 4.40 -3.61 -8.03
CA VAL A 61 5.68 -4.26 -7.76
C VAL A 61 5.49 -5.67 -7.22
N ARG A 62 6.52 -6.52 -7.33
CA ARG A 62 6.48 -7.86 -6.75
C ARG A 62 6.79 -7.82 -5.26
N ILE A 63 6.48 -8.90 -4.55
CA ILE A 63 6.65 -9.00 -3.10
C ILE A 63 8.09 -8.77 -2.61
N TRP A 64 9.10 -9.05 -3.44
CA TRP A 64 10.52 -8.84 -3.13
C TRP A 64 10.96 -7.37 -3.18
N ASP A 65 10.18 -6.50 -3.82
CA ASP A 65 10.46 -5.06 -3.92
C ASP A 65 9.78 -4.24 -2.82
N LEU A 66 9.07 -4.93 -1.91
CA LEU A 66 8.37 -4.39 -0.75
C LEU A 66 9.01 -4.88 0.55
N GLU A 67 8.74 -4.14 1.62
CA GLU A 67 9.12 -4.57 2.95
C GLU A 67 8.31 -5.82 3.36
N GLN A 68 8.96 -6.73 4.09
CA GLN A 68 8.37 -8.01 4.46
C GLN A 68 7.07 -7.80 5.25
N GLY A 69 6.02 -8.55 4.86
CA GLY A 69 4.72 -8.48 5.52
C GLY A 69 3.85 -7.28 5.11
N THR A 70 4.32 -6.40 4.21
CA THR A 70 3.53 -5.28 3.69
C THR A 70 2.86 -5.61 2.34
N LEU A 71 1.71 -4.98 2.06
CA LEU A 71 1.01 -5.10 0.77
C LEU A 71 1.28 -3.90 -0.15
N GLY A 72 2.11 -2.98 0.31
CA GLY A 72 2.44 -1.75 -0.38
C GLY A 72 3.29 -0.86 0.50
N HIS A 73 3.83 0.19 -0.11
CA HIS A 73 4.71 1.13 0.55
C HIS A 73 4.52 2.51 -0.09
N ILE A 74 4.55 3.57 0.72
CA ILE A 74 4.48 4.94 0.23
C ILE A 74 5.66 5.70 0.81
N ASP A 75 6.45 6.28 -0.09
CA ASP A 75 7.50 7.23 0.24
C ASP A 75 7.09 8.60 -0.30
N TRP A 76 7.16 9.65 0.52
CA TRP A 76 6.90 11.01 0.06
C TRP A 76 7.92 11.99 0.62
N SER A 77 8.17 13.04 -0.16
CA SER A 77 9.04 14.13 0.23
C SER A 77 8.32 15.45 -0.03
N VAL A 78 7.94 16.12 1.06
CA VAL A 78 7.37 17.47 1.03
C VAL A 78 8.31 18.50 0.38
N PRO A 79 9.62 18.57 0.72
CA PRO A 79 10.50 19.57 0.10
C PRO A 79 10.65 19.39 -1.42
N HIS A 80 10.54 18.15 -1.90
CA HIS A 80 10.62 17.84 -3.33
C HIS A 80 9.24 17.73 -4.00
N LYS A 81 8.14 17.86 -3.25
CA LYS A 81 6.75 17.62 -3.70
C LYS A 81 6.63 16.32 -4.50
N THR A 82 7.24 15.25 -4.01
CA THR A 82 7.23 13.95 -4.68
C THR A 82 6.60 12.88 -3.81
N ALA A 83 5.91 11.93 -4.43
CA ALA A 83 5.45 10.72 -3.75
C ALA A 83 5.57 9.51 -4.67
N VAL A 84 6.03 8.38 -4.13
CA VAL A 84 6.12 7.10 -4.81
C VAL A 84 5.30 6.09 -4.04
N ILE A 85 4.26 5.57 -4.68
CA ILE A 85 3.35 4.56 -4.16
C ILE A 85 3.70 3.24 -4.82
N LYS A 86 4.11 2.25 -4.03
CA LYS A 86 4.32 0.87 -4.46
C LYS A 86 3.14 0.04 -4.00
N VAL A 87 2.53 -0.69 -4.91
CA VAL A 87 1.39 -1.59 -4.64
C VAL A 87 1.81 -3.01 -4.99
N LEU A 88 1.52 -3.96 -4.12
CA LEU A 88 1.81 -5.37 -4.38
C LEU A 88 1.03 -5.86 -5.61
N ASN A 89 1.71 -6.61 -6.46
CA ASN A 89 1.12 -7.26 -7.62
C ASN A 89 0.05 -8.27 -7.14
N PRO A 90 -1.18 -8.25 -7.69
CA PRO A 90 -2.23 -9.20 -7.33
C PRO A 90 -1.82 -10.67 -7.46
N ALA A 91 -0.91 -10.99 -8.39
CA ALA A 91 -0.37 -12.34 -8.55
C ALA A 91 0.42 -12.82 -7.31
N ASP A 92 0.84 -11.90 -6.44
CA ASP A 92 1.62 -12.20 -5.25
C ASP A 92 0.79 -12.24 -3.95
N TYR A 93 -0.52 -11.98 -4.03
CA TYR A 93 -1.40 -11.92 -2.84
C TYR A 93 -1.53 -13.25 -2.11
N GLU A 94 -1.42 -14.37 -2.84
CA GLU A 94 -1.57 -15.72 -2.28
C GLU A 94 -0.25 -16.32 -1.79
N LEU A 95 0.89 -15.61 -1.91
CA LEU A 95 2.14 -16.14 -1.38
C LEU A 95 2.06 -16.22 0.15
N PRO A 96 2.42 -17.38 0.74
CA PRO A 96 2.46 -17.54 2.18
C PRO A 96 3.41 -16.49 2.80
N LYS A 97 2.86 -15.64 3.68
CA LYS A 97 3.59 -14.53 4.34
C LYS A 97 4.84 -15.00 5.11
N ASP A 98 4.86 -16.27 5.50
CA ASP A 98 5.94 -16.96 6.21
C ASP A 98 7.12 -17.36 5.30
N ARG A 99 6.93 -17.45 3.98
CA ARG A 99 7.99 -17.87 3.04
C ARG A 99 8.86 -16.74 2.50
N VAL A 100 8.44 -15.49 2.64
CA VAL A 100 9.23 -14.32 2.20
C VAL A 100 10.35 -13.97 3.19
N SER A 101 10.31 -14.56 4.39
CA SER A 101 11.22 -14.24 5.50
C SER A 101 12.10 -15.42 5.90
N ARG A 102 12.69 -16.18 4.95
CA ARG A 102 13.70 -17.20 5.30
C ARG A 102 14.52 -17.72 4.12
N THR A 103 15.38 -16.91 3.50
CA THR A 103 16.60 -17.39 2.80
C THR A 103 17.45 -16.16 2.45
N GLY A 104 18.49 -15.87 3.23
CA GLY A 104 19.47 -14.83 2.87
C GLY A 104 20.20 -14.16 4.03
N ALA A 105 19.64 -14.16 5.24
CA ALA A 105 20.20 -13.41 6.37
C ALA A 105 21.05 -14.23 7.35
N SER A 106 21.45 -15.47 7.02
CA SER A 106 22.31 -16.28 7.92
C SER A 106 23.71 -16.59 7.37
N ALA A 107 24.04 -16.28 6.12
CA ALA A 107 25.34 -16.64 5.54
C ALA A 107 26.36 -15.48 5.49
N SER A 108 25.91 -14.22 5.56
CA SER A 108 26.77 -13.04 5.38
C SER A 108 27.31 -12.43 6.67
N PHE A 109 26.78 -12.81 7.84
CA PHE A 109 27.22 -12.25 9.14
C PHE A 109 28.28 -13.10 9.86
N SER A 110 28.59 -14.32 9.39
CA SER A 110 29.64 -15.17 10.00
C SER A 110 31.01 -15.01 9.35
N ALA A 111 31.10 -14.52 8.11
CA ALA A 111 32.37 -14.42 7.38
C ALA A 111 33.15 -13.11 7.63
N ALA A 112 32.50 -12.07 8.19
CA ALA A 112 33.13 -10.78 8.47
C ALA A 112 33.73 -10.67 9.88
N ALA A 113 33.40 -11.58 10.80
CA ALA A 113 33.89 -11.54 12.17
C ALA A 113 35.26 -12.23 12.37
N GLU A 114 35.74 -13.01 11.40
CA GLU A 114 37.01 -13.73 11.52
C GLU A 114 38.20 -13.00 10.86
N GLN A 115 37.97 -11.92 10.10
CA GLN A 115 39.05 -11.19 9.40
C GLN A 115 39.67 -10.02 10.18
N VAL A 116 39.28 -9.80 11.45
CA VAL A 116 39.84 -8.71 12.29
C VAL A 116 40.78 -9.25 13.38
N LEU A 117 41.09 -10.55 13.39
CA LEU A 117 42.09 -11.12 14.28
C LEU A 117 43.04 -12.08 13.54
N ALA A 118 43.85 -11.52 12.64
CA ALA A 118 45.10 -12.11 12.15
C ALA A 118 46.08 -11.01 11.77
#